data_AF-A0A5C6ZY10-F1
#
_entry.id   AF-A0A5C6ZY10-F1
#
_cell.length_a   1.000
_cell.length_b   1.000
_cell.length_c   1.000
_cell.angle_alpha   90.00
_cell.angle_beta   90.00
_cell.angle_gamma   90.00
#
_symmetry.space_group_name_H-M   'P 1'
#
loop_
_entity.id
_entity.type
_entity.pdbx_description
1 polymer ?
#
loop_
_entity_poly.entity_id
_entity_poly.type
_entity_poly.pdbx_seq_one_letter_code
_entity_poly.pdbx_strand_id
1 'polypeptide(L)'
;MKSILLTFFFFCFTISNFAQNEANIWYFGYNGGLDFNSGTPVVLLDGQLSTNEGCASISDSDGNLLFYTDGITVYNKNHSIMQNGTGLKGDSSSTHSAIIIPKPGTTNIYYVFTLDSLHLYGGGVNGLQFSEVDMSLNGGIGAVISKNKLLHTPVNEKVTAIKRPNSDEYWVVAHKYDSNEFITYNVSASGISSTPIVSSVGFIRSLRTTGQIKISPDGTKLAVAWTGIGVEVFNFN
;
A
#
# COMPACT_ATOMS: atom_id res chain seq x y z
N MET A 1 66.72 -7.71 12.93
CA MET A 1 65.70 -6.93 12.21
C MET A 1 64.38 -7.10 12.97
N LYS A 2 63.85 -6.04 13.59
CA LYS A 2 62.60 -6.10 14.37
C LYS A 2 61.43 -5.85 13.43
N SER A 3 60.60 -6.85 13.17
CA SER A 3 59.37 -6.69 12.39
C SER A 3 58.30 -6.04 13.27
N ILE A 4 57.88 -4.82 12.93
CA ILE A 4 56.73 -4.15 13.54
C ILE A 4 55.48 -4.72 12.85
N LEU A 5 54.69 -5.50 13.57
CA LEU A 5 53.43 -6.04 13.08
C LEU A 5 52.33 -4.97 13.26
N LEU A 6 51.98 -4.28 12.17
CA LEU A 6 50.90 -3.30 12.17
C LEU A 6 49.55 -4.06 12.16
N THR A 7 48.88 -4.12 13.30
CA THR A 7 47.55 -4.76 13.39
C THR A 7 46.49 -3.75 12.95
N PHE A 8 45.91 -3.96 11.77
CA PHE A 8 44.83 -3.14 11.24
C PHE A 8 43.51 -3.55 11.93
N PHE A 9 43.05 -2.74 12.87
CA PHE A 9 41.79 -2.97 13.58
C PHE A 9 40.62 -2.53 12.69
N PHE A 10 39.99 -3.48 11.99
CA PHE A 10 38.83 -3.23 11.14
C PHE A 10 37.59 -3.07 12.03
N PHE A 11 37.21 -1.82 12.32
CA PHE A 11 36.00 -1.50 13.07
C PHE A 11 34.78 -1.71 12.16
N CYS A 12 34.12 -2.87 12.28
CA CYS A 12 32.81 -3.08 11.67
C CYS A 12 31.76 -2.26 12.42
N PHE A 13 31.53 -1.01 11.99
CA PHE A 13 30.32 -0.30 12.36
C PHE A 13 29.15 -1.01 11.67
N THR A 14 28.33 -1.72 12.45
CA THR A 14 27.00 -2.13 12.00
C THR A 14 26.16 -0.87 11.90
N ILE A 15 26.08 -0.31 10.69
CA ILE A 15 25.06 0.70 10.39
C ILE A 15 23.74 -0.05 10.45
N SER A 16 22.97 0.17 11.51
CA SER A 16 21.58 -0.24 11.56
C SER A 16 20.89 0.44 10.37
N ASN A 17 20.64 -0.28 9.29
CA ASN A 17 19.73 0.20 8.27
C ASN A 17 18.37 0.28 8.95
N PHE A 18 17.96 1.49 9.32
CA PHE A 18 16.59 1.72 9.74
C PHE A 18 15.71 1.37 8.55
N ALA A 19 14.95 0.29 8.67
CA ALA A 19 13.72 0.20 7.92
C ALA A 19 12.91 1.46 8.25
N GLN A 20 12.31 2.07 7.23
CA GLN A 20 11.59 3.31 7.40
C GLN A 20 10.36 3.01 8.28
N ASN A 21 10.15 3.78 9.36
CA ASN A 21 9.14 3.53 10.39
C ASN A 21 7.69 3.76 9.91
N GLU A 22 7.52 4.14 8.65
CA GLU A 22 6.26 4.48 7.99
C GLU A 22 5.27 3.31 7.97
N ALA A 23 5.75 2.08 8.22
CA ALA A 23 4.94 0.87 8.35
C ALA A 23 4.92 0.31 9.78
N ASN A 24 5.24 1.09 10.82
CA ASN A 24 5.36 0.58 12.20
C ASN A 24 4.04 0.44 12.95
N ILE A 25 2.96 1.13 12.54
CA ILE A 25 1.66 1.02 13.21
C ILE A 25 0.64 0.45 12.23
N TRP A 26 0.04 -0.68 12.63
CA TRP A 26 -0.93 -1.42 11.83
C TRP A 26 -2.29 -1.38 12.53
N TYR A 27 -3.35 -1.02 11.80
CA TYR A 27 -4.74 -1.24 12.20
C TYR A 27 -5.42 -2.14 11.18
N PHE A 28 -6.16 -3.14 11.66
CA PHE A 28 -6.74 -4.18 10.82
C PHE A 28 -7.96 -4.86 11.45
N GLY A 29 -8.77 -5.51 10.61
CA GLY A 29 -9.91 -6.34 11.03
C GLY A 29 -10.95 -5.57 11.86
N TYR A 30 -11.29 -6.13 13.02
CA TYR A 30 -12.27 -5.57 13.95
C TYR A 30 -11.56 -4.96 15.16
N ASN A 31 -11.39 -3.63 15.14
CA ASN A 31 -10.78 -2.83 16.21
C ASN A 31 -9.34 -3.22 16.61
N GLY A 32 -8.67 -4.07 15.82
CA GLY A 32 -7.34 -4.57 16.13
C GLY A 32 -6.23 -3.63 15.65
N GLY A 33 -5.11 -3.64 16.38
CA GLY A 33 -3.89 -3.03 15.91
C GLY A 33 -2.62 -3.56 16.58
N LEU A 34 -1.48 -3.25 15.96
CA LEU A 34 -0.14 -3.58 16.42
C LEU A 34 0.82 -2.41 16.20
N ASP A 35 1.65 -2.12 17.19
CA ASP A 35 2.75 -1.15 17.14
C ASP A 35 4.10 -1.87 17.21
N PHE A 36 4.96 -1.62 16.22
CA PHE A 36 6.29 -2.22 16.09
C PHE A 36 7.44 -1.27 16.49
N ASN A 37 7.16 -0.04 16.93
CA ASN A 37 8.17 0.99 17.24
C ASN A 37 9.20 0.56 18.31
N SER A 38 8.81 -0.33 19.23
CA SER A 38 9.69 -0.82 20.29
C SER A 38 10.65 -1.94 19.86
N GLY A 39 10.53 -2.44 18.62
CA GLY A 39 11.21 -3.65 18.14
C GLY A 39 10.53 -4.96 18.55
N THR A 40 9.56 -4.90 19.47
CA THR A 40 8.62 -5.99 19.76
C THR A 40 7.18 -5.54 19.49
N PRO A 41 6.30 -6.40 18.95
CA PRO A 41 4.92 -6.00 18.66
C PRO A 41 4.15 -5.70 19.95
N VAL A 42 3.57 -4.52 20.06
CA VAL A 42 2.68 -4.08 21.15
C VAL A 42 1.24 -4.05 20.63
N VAL A 43 0.30 -4.60 21.40
CA VAL A 43 -1.12 -4.66 21.01
C VAL A 43 -1.79 -3.31 21.20
N LEU A 44 -2.57 -2.89 20.19
CA LEU A 44 -3.42 -1.71 20.20
C LEU A 44 -4.90 -2.15 20.13
N LEU A 45 -5.77 -1.53 20.93
CA LEU A 45 -7.18 -1.90 21.10
C LEU A 45 -8.16 -0.73 20.83
N ASP A 46 -7.64 0.36 20.28
CA ASP A 46 -8.32 1.62 19.98
C ASP A 46 -8.66 1.78 18.49
N GLY A 47 -8.36 0.75 17.68
CA GLY A 47 -8.71 0.70 16.27
C GLY A 47 -10.21 0.88 16.04
N GLN A 48 -10.56 1.49 14.90
CA GLN A 48 -11.96 1.80 14.54
C GLN A 48 -12.43 1.08 13.27
N LEU A 49 -11.56 0.29 12.65
CA LEU A 49 -11.93 -0.52 11.50
C LEU A 49 -12.91 -1.62 11.93
N SER A 50 -13.81 -1.95 11.02
CA SER A 50 -14.68 -3.12 11.11
C SER A 50 -14.82 -3.70 9.69
N THR A 51 -13.79 -4.42 9.25
CA THR A 51 -13.69 -4.99 7.90
C THR A 51 -13.31 -6.47 7.96
N ASN A 52 -13.75 -7.24 6.96
CA ASN A 52 -13.49 -8.68 6.88
C ASN A 52 -12.10 -8.97 6.30
N GLU A 53 -11.66 -8.15 5.36
CA GLU A 53 -10.49 -8.43 4.53
C GLU A 53 -9.46 -7.30 4.54
N GLY A 54 -9.42 -6.48 3.48
CA GLY A 54 -8.38 -5.48 3.27
C GLY A 54 -8.46 -4.27 4.21
N CYS A 55 -7.28 -3.73 4.51
CA CYS A 55 -7.06 -2.46 5.19
C CYS A 55 -5.66 -1.92 4.89
N ALA A 56 -5.45 -0.63 5.13
CA ALA A 56 -4.13 0.01 5.02
C ALA A 56 -3.92 1.00 6.18
N SER A 57 -2.68 1.12 6.64
CA SER A 57 -2.24 2.10 7.64
C SER A 57 -0.95 2.75 7.16
N ILE A 58 -0.71 4.01 7.52
CA ILE A 58 0.55 4.70 7.25
C ILE A 58 0.98 5.51 8.47
N SER A 59 2.27 5.44 8.77
CA SER A 59 2.96 6.23 9.80
C SER A 59 3.93 7.21 9.14
N ASP A 60 4.40 8.20 9.88
CA ASP A 60 5.51 9.06 9.45
C ASP A 60 6.87 8.38 9.64
N SER A 61 7.94 9.08 9.24
CA SER A 61 9.32 8.59 9.36
C SER A 61 9.78 8.36 10.80
N ASP A 62 9.09 8.97 11.77
CA ASP A 62 9.35 8.80 13.20
C ASP A 62 8.51 7.66 13.80
N GLY A 63 7.66 7.02 13.00
CA GLY A 63 6.80 5.90 13.42
C GLY A 63 5.49 6.32 14.07
N ASN A 64 5.10 7.59 13.97
CA ASN A 64 3.82 8.06 14.49
C ASN A 64 2.71 7.79 13.47
N LEU A 65 1.56 7.33 13.94
CA LEU A 65 0.39 7.10 13.10
C LEU A 65 -0.05 8.41 12.43
N LEU A 66 -0.28 8.35 11.11
CA LEU A 66 -0.90 9.45 10.36
C LEU A 66 -2.38 9.18 10.17
N PHE A 67 -2.72 8.05 9.52
CA PHE A 67 -4.09 7.62 9.27
C PHE A 67 -4.15 6.15 8.82
N TYR A 68 -5.35 5.59 8.82
CA TYR A 68 -5.63 4.22 8.37
C TYR A 68 -7.03 4.12 7.76
N THR A 69 -7.29 3.07 6.99
CA THR A 69 -8.53 2.89 6.25
C THR A 69 -8.83 1.42 5.94
N ASP A 70 -10.11 1.08 5.83
CA ASP A 70 -10.61 -0.16 5.24
C ASP A 70 -10.86 -0.06 3.72
N GLY A 71 -10.53 1.08 3.10
CA GLY A 71 -10.84 1.38 1.69
C GLY A 71 -12.18 2.08 1.46
N ILE A 72 -13.03 2.23 2.48
CA ILE A 72 -14.32 2.93 2.42
C ILE A 72 -14.30 4.19 3.30
N THR A 73 -13.71 4.08 4.50
CA THR A 73 -13.60 5.16 5.48
C THR A 73 -12.14 5.34 5.91
N VAL A 74 -11.69 6.60 5.92
CA VAL A 74 -10.37 7.02 6.42
C VAL A 74 -10.52 7.53 7.84
N TYR A 75 -9.76 6.94 8.77
CA TYR A 75 -9.64 7.37 10.17
C TYR A 75 -8.30 8.05 10.37
N ASN A 76 -8.30 9.20 11.04
CA ASN A 76 -7.08 9.93 11.38
C ASN A 76 -6.37 9.31 12.59
N LYS A 77 -5.21 9.86 12.94
CA LYS A 77 -4.41 9.43 14.09
C LYS A 77 -5.09 9.49 15.47
N ASN A 78 -6.18 10.23 15.60
CA ASN A 78 -6.97 10.33 16.83
C ASN A 78 -8.18 9.38 16.81
N HIS A 79 -8.16 8.34 15.97
CA HIS A 79 -9.23 7.35 15.83
C HIS A 79 -10.60 7.97 15.49
N SER A 80 -10.59 9.14 14.86
CA SER A 80 -11.81 9.81 14.40
C SER A 80 -11.88 9.75 12.89
N ILE A 81 -13.09 9.75 12.32
CA ILE A 81 -13.28 9.84 10.87
C ILE A 81 -12.58 11.12 10.38
N MET A 82 -11.68 10.98 9.41
CA MET A 82 -10.97 12.10 8.79
C MET A 82 -11.96 13.00 8.06
N GLN A 83 -11.70 14.31 8.01
CA GLN A 83 -12.54 15.23 7.24
C GLN A 83 -12.63 14.76 5.79
N ASN A 84 -13.86 14.63 5.29
CA ASN A 84 -14.17 14.11 3.95
C ASN A 84 -13.72 12.64 3.72
N GLY A 85 -13.43 11.90 4.80
CA GLY A 85 -12.84 10.56 4.79
C GLY A 85 -13.78 9.40 4.49
N THR A 86 -15.08 9.63 4.35
CA THR A 86 -16.07 8.58 4.03
C THR A 86 -16.37 8.50 2.53
N GLY A 87 -16.93 7.36 2.11
CA GLY A 87 -17.43 7.17 0.75
C GLY A 87 -16.33 6.95 -0.29
N LEU A 88 -15.17 6.44 0.13
CA LEU A 88 -14.20 5.88 -0.80
C LEU A 88 -14.78 4.62 -1.47
N LYS A 89 -14.20 4.22 -2.60
CA LYS A 89 -14.72 3.15 -3.47
C LYS A 89 -13.94 1.83 -3.37
N GLY A 90 -13.40 1.54 -2.20
CA GLY A 90 -13.01 0.18 -1.83
C GLY A 90 -14.20 -0.65 -1.36
N ASP A 91 -13.94 -1.89 -0.94
CA ASP A 91 -14.96 -2.78 -0.40
C ASP A 91 -14.40 -3.64 0.74
N SER A 92 -15.22 -3.92 1.76
CA SER A 92 -14.87 -4.74 2.92
C SER A 92 -14.56 -6.21 2.59
N SER A 93 -15.02 -6.69 1.44
CA SER A 93 -14.79 -8.01 0.88
C SER A 93 -13.73 -8.00 -0.23
N SER A 94 -12.91 -6.94 -0.31
CA SER A 94 -11.75 -6.89 -1.19
C SER A 94 -10.48 -7.31 -0.44
N THR A 95 -9.81 -8.37 -0.92
CA THR A 95 -8.59 -8.90 -0.30
C THR A 95 -7.41 -7.91 -0.28
N HIS A 96 -7.48 -6.86 -1.08
CA HIS A 96 -6.68 -5.65 -0.97
C HIS A 96 -7.54 -4.40 -1.23
N SER A 97 -8.36 -4.04 -0.25
CA SER A 97 -9.27 -2.90 -0.36
C SER A 97 -8.57 -1.55 -0.47
N ALA A 98 -7.34 -1.41 0.04
CA ALA A 98 -6.57 -0.19 -0.04
C ALA A 98 -5.04 -0.40 -0.01
N ILE A 99 -4.30 0.56 -0.60
CA ILE A 99 -2.87 0.79 -0.35
C ILE A 99 -2.60 2.29 -0.27
N ILE A 100 -1.73 2.70 0.65
CA ILE A 100 -1.37 4.11 0.87
C ILE A 100 0.09 4.32 0.48
N ILE A 101 0.37 5.37 -0.29
CA ILE A 101 1.74 5.79 -0.59
C ILE A 101 1.86 7.31 -0.46
N PRO A 102 3.04 7.85 -0.08
CA PRO A 102 3.28 9.28 -0.13
C PRO A 102 3.36 9.75 -1.59
N LYS A 103 2.88 10.96 -1.87
CA LYS A 103 3.09 11.61 -3.17
C LYS A 103 4.52 12.15 -3.23
N PRO A 104 5.34 11.70 -4.20
CA PRO A 104 6.72 12.20 -4.34
C PRO A 104 6.76 13.72 -4.50
N GLY A 105 7.86 14.35 -4.08
CA GLY A 105 8.00 15.81 -4.16
C GLY A 105 7.11 16.60 -3.20
N THR A 106 6.41 15.94 -2.27
CA THR A 106 5.64 16.58 -1.20
C THR A 106 5.89 15.88 0.13
N THR A 107 5.70 16.58 1.25
CA THR A 107 5.86 16.01 2.59
C THR A 107 4.54 15.60 3.25
N ASN A 108 3.41 16.14 2.78
CA ASN A 108 2.11 16.03 3.46
C ASN A 108 1.01 15.39 2.60
N ILE A 109 1.27 15.10 1.32
CA ILE A 109 0.25 14.54 0.44
C ILE A 109 0.45 13.03 0.31
N TYR A 110 -0.64 12.29 0.48
CA TYR A 110 -0.68 10.84 0.36
C TYR A 110 -1.76 10.44 -0.65
N TYR A 111 -1.46 9.42 -1.44
CA TYR A 111 -2.44 8.75 -2.29
C TYR A 111 -2.98 7.53 -1.57
N VAL A 112 -4.31 7.41 -1.54
CA VAL A 112 -5.03 6.22 -1.08
C VAL A 112 -5.63 5.56 -2.32
N PHE A 113 -5.01 4.46 -2.76
CA PHE A 113 -5.57 3.64 -3.84
C PHE A 113 -6.57 2.67 -3.24
N THR A 114 -7.73 2.53 -3.87
CA THR A 114 -8.79 1.64 -3.41
C THR A 114 -9.24 0.70 -4.51
N LEU A 115 -9.62 -0.51 -4.11
CA LEU A 115 -10.15 -1.54 -5.01
C LEU A 115 -11.42 -2.08 -4.40
N ASP A 116 -12.45 -2.13 -5.22
CA ASP A 116 -13.70 -2.79 -4.92
C ASP A 116 -13.57 -4.31 -5.10
N SER A 117 -14.46 -5.03 -4.45
CA SER A 117 -14.63 -6.45 -4.65
C SER A 117 -15.32 -6.71 -5.98
N LEU A 118 -15.01 -7.83 -6.62
CA LEU A 118 -15.75 -8.27 -7.81
C LEU A 118 -17.01 -9.01 -7.37
N HIS A 119 -17.97 -8.30 -6.76
CA HIS A 119 -19.23 -8.91 -6.40
C HIS A 119 -20.07 -9.19 -7.66
N LEU A 120 -20.32 -10.48 -7.91
CA LEU A 120 -21.16 -11.01 -8.99
C LEU A 120 -22.66 -10.65 -8.88
N TYR A 121 -23.05 -9.78 -7.94
CA TYR A 121 -24.44 -9.47 -7.59
C TYR A 121 -24.82 -8.00 -7.81
N GLY A 122 -24.55 -7.48 -9.01
CA GLY A 122 -25.36 -6.39 -9.60
C GLY A 122 -25.01 -4.95 -9.22
N GLY A 123 -23.93 -4.69 -8.47
CA GLY A 123 -23.30 -3.38 -8.39
C GLY A 123 -22.14 -3.31 -9.38
N GLY A 124 -22.07 -2.29 -10.23
CA GLY A 124 -20.96 -2.14 -11.17
C GLY A 124 -19.61 -2.13 -10.46
N VAL A 125 -18.56 -2.65 -11.10
CA VAL A 125 -17.22 -2.77 -10.52
C VAL A 125 -16.56 -1.40 -10.48
N ASN A 126 -16.30 -0.85 -9.29
CA ASN A 126 -15.62 0.45 -9.15
C ASN A 126 -14.16 0.42 -9.61
N GLY A 127 -13.53 -0.76 -9.63
CA GLY A 127 -12.18 -0.98 -10.11
C GLY A 127 -11.11 -0.34 -9.23
N LEU A 128 -9.96 0.00 -9.84
CA LEU A 128 -8.86 0.71 -9.20
C LEU A 128 -9.11 2.22 -9.27
N GLN A 129 -9.21 2.86 -8.10
CA GLN A 129 -9.34 4.30 -7.97
C GLN A 129 -8.28 4.85 -7.01
N PHE A 130 -8.12 6.17 -6.98
CA PHE A 130 -7.33 6.82 -5.95
C PHE A 130 -8.01 8.07 -5.37
N SER A 131 -7.62 8.39 -4.14
CA SER A 131 -7.98 9.60 -3.41
C SER A 131 -6.72 10.28 -2.90
N GLU A 132 -6.79 11.58 -2.65
CA GLU A 132 -5.69 12.42 -2.16
C GLU A 132 -6.00 12.88 -0.73
N VAL A 133 -5.08 12.59 0.18
CA VAL A 133 -5.08 13.05 1.58
C VAL A 133 -4.02 14.11 1.74
N ASP A 134 -4.36 15.24 2.37
CA ASP A 134 -3.42 16.27 2.79
C ASP A 134 -3.35 16.34 4.31
N MET A 135 -2.21 15.92 4.87
CA MET A 135 -1.95 15.88 6.30
C MET A 135 -1.67 17.25 6.92
N SER A 136 -1.46 18.30 6.12
CA SER A 136 -1.26 19.66 6.63
C SER A 136 -2.58 20.31 7.09
N LEU A 137 -3.72 19.75 6.70
CA LEU A 137 -5.05 20.29 7.00
C LEU A 137 -5.56 19.87 8.39
N ASN A 138 -6.61 20.56 8.83
CA ASN A 138 -7.31 20.30 10.09
C ASN A 138 -6.37 20.23 11.31
N GLY A 139 -5.42 21.18 11.39
CA GLY A 139 -4.45 21.25 12.50
C GLY A 139 -3.47 20.07 12.55
N GLY A 140 -3.12 19.47 11.41
CA GLY A 140 -2.22 18.32 11.36
C GLY A 140 -2.90 16.96 11.59
N ILE A 141 -4.23 16.92 11.48
CA ILE A 141 -5.06 15.70 11.58
C ILE A 141 -5.42 15.18 10.17
N GLY A 142 -5.28 16.02 9.15
CA GLY A 142 -5.48 15.68 7.76
C GLY A 142 -6.93 15.75 7.25
N ALA A 143 -7.06 15.84 5.93
CA ALA A 143 -8.34 15.77 5.23
C ALA A 143 -8.18 15.11 3.86
N VAL A 144 -9.23 14.42 3.39
CA VAL A 144 -9.31 13.95 2.00
C VAL A 144 -9.68 15.15 1.12
N ILE A 145 -8.78 15.59 0.24
CA ILE A 145 -8.95 16.78 -0.61
C ILE A 145 -9.50 16.45 -2.00
N SER A 146 -9.33 15.21 -2.45
CA SER A 146 -9.90 14.70 -3.69
C SER A 146 -10.18 13.21 -3.52
N LYS A 147 -11.28 12.69 -4.06
CA LYS A 147 -11.64 11.27 -3.86
C LYS A 147 -12.10 10.60 -5.15
N ASN A 148 -11.90 9.29 -5.20
CA ASN A 148 -12.52 8.39 -6.18
C ASN A 148 -12.20 8.74 -7.64
N LYS A 149 -10.95 9.10 -7.92
CA LYS A 149 -10.46 9.28 -9.30
C LYS A 149 -10.19 7.90 -9.90
N LEU A 150 -10.96 7.53 -10.92
CA LEU A 150 -10.83 6.25 -11.60
C LEU A 150 -9.52 6.14 -12.38
N LEU A 151 -8.80 5.03 -12.21
CA LEU A 151 -7.64 4.66 -13.01
C LEU A 151 -7.97 3.54 -14.00
N HIS A 152 -8.63 2.48 -13.52
CA HIS A 152 -9.01 1.35 -14.36
C HIS A 152 -10.18 0.56 -13.78
N THR A 153 -11.05 0.02 -14.63
CA THR A 153 -12.07 -0.95 -14.25
C THR A 153 -12.39 -1.87 -15.43
N PRO A 154 -12.66 -3.17 -15.22
CA PRO A 154 -12.57 -3.90 -13.95
C PRO A 154 -11.13 -4.39 -13.63
N VAL A 155 -10.82 -4.51 -12.35
CA VAL A 155 -9.58 -5.14 -11.83
C VAL A 155 -9.93 -6.22 -10.81
N ASN A 156 -9.00 -7.14 -10.56
CA ASN A 156 -9.07 -8.03 -9.41
C ASN A 156 -8.72 -7.29 -8.13
N GLU A 157 -9.01 -7.89 -6.97
CA GLU A 157 -8.68 -7.39 -5.62
C GLU A 157 -7.17 -7.51 -5.31
N LYS A 158 -6.34 -7.00 -6.21
CA LYS A 158 -4.90 -7.16 -6.19
C LYS A 158 -4.27 -5.83 -6.55
N VAL A 159 -3.72 -5.15 -5.54
CA VAL A 159 -2.86 -4.00 -5.72
C VAL A 159 -1.61 -4.15 -4.87
N THR A 160 -0.50 -3.67 -5.39
CA THR A 160 0.74 -3.52 -4.64
C THR A 160 1.48 -2.28 -5.14
N ALA A 161 2.40 -1.77 -4.33
CA ALA A 161 3.23 -0.65 -4.72
C ALA A 161 4.65 -0.86 -4.22
N ILE A 162 5.61 -0.29 -4.94
CA ILE A 162 7.01 -0.26 -4.52
C ILE A 162 7.64 1.06 -4.92
N LYS A 163 8.51 1.58 -4.04
CA LYS A 163 9.37 2.73 -4.35
C LYS A 163 10.41 2.32 -5.39
N ARG A 164 10.69 3.19 -6.37
CA ARG A 164 11.68 2.90 -7.41
C ARG A 164 13.10 2.89 -6.83
N PRO A 165 13.96 1.93 -7.21
CA PRO A 165 15.37 1.99 -6.82
C PRO A 165 16.00 3.30 -7.30
N ASN A 166 16.72 3.98 -6.40
CA ASN A 166 17.40 5.26 -6.68
C ASN A 166 16.48 6.39 -7.18
N SER A 167 15.19 6.35 -6.85
CA SER A 167 14.23 7.39 -7.20
C SER A 167 13.17 7.54 -6.11
N ASP A 168 12.59 8.73 -6.00
CA ASP A 168 11.49 9.00 -5.06
C ASP A 168 10.12 8.60 -5.61
N GLU A 169 10.07 8.08 -6.83
CA GLU A 169 8.85 7.64 -7.49
C GLU A 169 8.38 6.26 -7.00
N TYR A 170 7.15 5.89 -7.36
CA TYR A 170 6.57 4.59 -7.06
C TYR A 170 5.98 3.94 -8.30
N TRP A 171 6.05 2.61 -8.37
CA TRP A 171 5.15 1.83 -9.21
C TRP A 171 3.97 1.35 -8.39
N VAL A 172 2.76 1.51 -8.95
CA VAL A 172 1.53 0.91 -8.41
C VAL A 172 1.02 -0.09 -9.44
N VAL A 173 0.91 -1.35 -9.04
CA VAL A 173 0.58 -2.47 -9.92
C VAL A 173 -0.77 -3.06 -9.52
N ALA A 174 -1.63 -3.29 -10.51
CA ALA A 174 -2.88 -4.04 -10.34
C ALA A 174 -3.05 -5.08 -11.44
N HIS A 175 -3.85 -6.11 -11.17
CA HIS A 175 -4.18 -7.16 -12.14
C HIS A 175 -5.58 -6.92 -12.72
N LYS A 176 -5.71 -6.85 -14.05
CA LYS A 176 -7.02 -6.69 -14.70
C LYS A 176 -7.91 -7.90 -14.46
N TYR A 177 -9.22 -7.67 -14.36
CA TYR A 177 -10.17 -8.78 -14.25
C TYR A 177 -10.26 -9.54 -15.58
N ASP A 178 -10.41 -10.87 -15.51
CA ASP A 178 -10.58 -11.77 -16.67
C ASP A 178 -9.60 -11.51 -17.81
N SER A 179 -8.35 -11.22 -17.45
CA SER A 179 -7.25 -10.92 -18.37
C SER A 179 -5.95 -11.44 -17.79
N ASN A 180 -4.93 -11.63 -18.63
CA ASN A 180 -3.55 -11.93 -18.21
C ASN A 180 -2.72 -10.65 -17.98
N GLU A 181 -3.37 -9.49 -17.99
CA GLU A 181 -2.69 -8.20 -17.97
C GLU A 181 -2.55 -7.63 -16.57
N PHE A 182 -1.31 -7.22 -16.26
CA PHE A 182 -1.00 -6.29 -15.19
C PHE A 182 -0.95 -4.87 -15.76
N ILE A 183 -1.53 -3.92 -15.02
CA ILE A 183 -1.41 -2.49 -15.29
C ILE A 183 -0.54 -1.86 -14.21
N THR A 184 0.46 -1.09 -14.64
CA THR A 184 1.42 -0.43 -13.74
C THR A 184 1.43 1.07 -13.98
N TYR A 185 1.11 1.84 -12.95
CA TYR A 185 1.14 3.30 -12.96
C TYR A 185 2.43 3.80 -12.31
N ASN A 186 3.06 4.80 -12.92
CA ASN A 186 4.14 5.54 -12.26
C ASN A 186 3.53 6.67 -11.43
N VAL A 187 4.06 6.87 -10.23
CA VAL A 187 3.68 7.94 -9.33
C VAL A 187 4.92 8.78 -9.07
N SER A 188 4.88 10.05 -9.48
CA SER A 188 6.00 10.99 -9.36
C SER A 188 5.55 12.31 -8.74
N ALA A 189 6.45 13.29 -8.71
CA ALA A 189 6.14 14.63 -8.24
C ALA A 189 5.03 15.33 -9.04
N SER A 190 4.87 14.97 -10.32
CA SER A 190 3.78 15.46 -11.16
C SER A 190 2.44 14.72 -10.93
N GLY A 191 2.44 13.66 -10.12
CA GLY A 191 1.28 12.84 -9.81
C GLY A 191 1.31 11.46 -10.46
N ILE A 192 0.14 10.88 -10.66
CA ILE A 192 -0.03 9.54 -11.25
C ILE A 192 -0.04 9.65 -12.78
N SER A 193 0.68 8.76 -13.47
CA SER A 193 0.70 8.71 -14.94
C SER A 193 -0.70 8.48 -15.52
N SER A 194 -1.05 9.20 -16.59
CA SER A 194 -2.36 9.03 -17.24
C SER A 194 -2.50 7.72 -18.02
N THR A 195 -1.38 7.16 -18.49
CA THR A 195 -1.33 5.89 -19.21
C THR A 195 -0.49 4.88 -18.41
N PRO A 196 -1.02 3.68 -18.11
CA PRO A 196 -0.24 2.64 -17.45
C PRO A 196 0.67 1.91 -18.44
N ILE A 197 1.72 1.29 -17.92
CA ILE A 197 2.45 0.22 -18.60
C ILE A 197 1.62 -1.06 -18.47
N VAL A 198 1.43 -1.79 -19.58
CA VAL A 198 0.65 -3.04 -19.62
C VAL A 198 1.58 -4.21 -19.84
N SER A 199 1.47 -5.25 -19.02
CA SER A 199 2.24 -6.51 -19.14
C SER A 199 1.30 -7.72 -19.17
N SER A 200 1.22 -8.41 -20.31
CA SER A 200 0.30 -9.52 -20.56
C SER A 200 0.94 -10.89 -20.28
N VAL A 201 1.32 -11.13 -19.03
CA VAL A 201 2.10 -12.33 -18.62
C VAL A 201 1.40 -13.22 -17.60
N GLY A 202 0.30 -12.76 -17.00
CA GLY A 202 -0.39 -13.44 -15.91
C GLY A 202 -1.32 -14.56 -16.36
N PHE A 203 -2.00 -15.17 -15.39
CA PHE A 203 -3.07 -16.12 -15.63
C PHE A 203 -4.42 -15.42 -15.78
N ILE A 204 -5.18 -15.79 -16.81
CA ILE A 204 -6.54 -15.27 -17.02
C ILE A 204 -7.48 -15.89 -15.98
N ARG A 205 -8.22 -15.05 -15.25
CA ARG A 205 -9.16 -15.52 -14.22
C ARG A 205 -10.42 -14.69 -14.10
N SER A 206 -11.56 -15.36 -14.21
CA SER A 206 -12.92 -14.80 -14.05
C SER A 206 -13.65 -15.26 -12.79
N LEU A 207 -13.09 -16.19 -12.00
CA LEU A 207 -13.72 -16.72 -10.79
C LEU A 207 -12.73 -16.83 -9.63
N ARG A 208 -13.19 -16.62 -8.39
CA ARG A 208 -12.36 -16.69 -7.16
C ARG A 208 -11.11 -15.80 -7.28
N THR A 209 -11.33 -14.53 -7.60
CA THR A 209 -10.28 -13.54 -7.91
C THR A 209 -9.50 -13.07 -6.67
N THR A 210 -9.94 -13.49 -5.48
CA THR A 210 -9.28 -13.22 -4.19
C THR A 210 -7.85 -13.76 -4.11
N GLY A 211 -7.05 -13.18 -3.21
CA GLY A 211 -5.71 -13.64 -2.88
C GLY A 211 -4.77 -12.49 -2.58
N GLN A 212 -3.49 -12.62 -2.88
CA GLN A 212 -2.48 -11.61 -2.53
C GLN A 212 -1.55 -11.31 -3.71
N ILE A 213 -0.98 -10.11 -3.72
CA ILE A 213 0.02 -9.68 -4.69
C ILE A 213 1.12 -8.94 -3.94
N LYS A 214 2.39 -9.20 -4.27
CA LYS A 214 3.51 -8.51 -3.62
C LYS A 214 4.72 -8.44 -4.53
N ILE A 215 5.35 -7.28 -4.57
CA ILE A 215 6.67 -7.09 -5.18
C ILE A 215 7.74 -7.42 -4.12
N SER A 216 8.82 -8.09 -4.54
CA SER A 216 9.95 -8.38 -3.65
C SER A 216 10.62 -7.08 -3.17
N PRO A 217 11.23 -7.04 -1.96
CA PRO A 217 11.83 -5.81 -1.42
C PRO A 217 12.94 -5.21 -2.30
N ASP A 218 13.62 -6.03 -3.10
CA ASP A 218 14.65 -5.60 -4.07
C ASP A 218 14.05 -5.13 -5.41
N GLY A 219 12.74 -5.23 -5.59
CA GLY A 219 12.02 -4.82 -6.79
C GLY A 219 12.25 -5.71 -8.01
N THR A 220 12.76 -6.93 -7.85
CA THR A 220 13.09 -7.79 -9.01
C THR A 220 12.05 -8.87 -9.33
N LYS A 221 11.10 -9.11 -8.43
CA LYS A 221 10.07 -10.15 -8.57
C LYS A 221 8.68 -9.62 -8.21
N LEU A 222 7.67 -10.16 -8.89
CA LEU A 222 6.26 -9.99 -8.53
C LEU A 222 5.66 -11.37 -8.27
N ALA A 223 5.04 -11.56 -7.11
CA ALA A 223 4.31 -12.78 -6.79
C ALA A 223 2.81 -12.50 -6.70
N VAL A 224 2.00 -13.38 -7.28
CA VAL A 224 0.54 -13.35 -7.19
C VAL A 224 0.04 -14.68 -6.65
N ALA A 225 -0.54 -14.64 -5.45
CA ALA A 225 -1.23 -15.76 -4.85
C ALA A 225 -2.72 -15.73 -5.16
N TRP A 226 -3.24 -16.92 -5.46
CA TRP A 226 -4.59 -17.19 -5.90
C TRP A 226 -5.25 -18.16 -4.93
N THR A 227 -6.32 -17.72 -4.26
CA THR A 227 -7.01 -18.54 -3.24
C THR A 227 -7.40 -19.90 -3.81
N GLY A 228 -6.91 -20.96 -3.18
CA GLY A 228 -7.20 -22.35 -3.52
C GLY A 228 -6.58 -22.88 -4.81
N ILE A 229 -5.61 -22.16 -5.42
CA ILE A 229 -4.93 -22.61 -6.66
C ILE A 229 -3.43 -22.72 -6.46
N GLY A 230 -2.75 -21.61 -6.17
CA GLY A 230 -1.29 -21.56 -6.19
C GLY A 230 -0.75 -20.14 -6.29
N VAL A 231 0.52 -20.03 -6.66
CA VAL A 231 1.25 -18.77 -6.75
C VAL A 231 1.93 -18.67 -8.11
N GLU A 232 1.78 -17.54 -8.78
CA GLU A 232 2.57 -17.15 -9.95
C GLU A 232 3.72 -16.23 -9.50
N VAL A 233 4.90 -16.41 -10.07
CA VAL A 233 6.08 -15.57 -9.77
C VAL A 233 6.68 -15.10 -11.09
N PHE A 234 6.79 -13.79 -11.25
CA PHE A 234 7.30 -13.11 -12.43
C PHE A 234 8.59 -12.35 -12.13
N ASN A 235 9.38 -12.09 -13.17
CA ASN A 235 10.39 -11.03 -13.10
C ASN A 235 9.66 -9.68 -13.15
N PHE A 236 10.12 -8.73 -12.33
CA PHE A 236 9.65 -7.34 -12.35
C PHE A 236 10.83 -6.47 -12.78
N ASN A 237 10.77 -5.94 -14.01
CA ASN A 237 11.83 -5.20 -14.68
C ASN A 237 11.30 -3.88 -15.25
#